data_AF-A0A367IU12-F1
#
_entry.id   AF-A0A367IU12-F1
#
_cell.length_a   1.000
_cell.length_b   1.000
_cell.length_c   1.000
_cell.angle_alpha   90.00
_cell.angle_beta   90.00
_cell.angle_gamma   90.00
#
_symmetry.space_group_name_H-M   'P 1'
#
loop_
_entity.id
_entity.type
_entity.pdbx_description
1 polymer ?
#
loop_
_entity_poly.entity_id
_entity_poly.type
_entity_poly.pdbx_seq_one_letter_code
_entity_poly.pdbx_strand_id
1 'polypeptide(L)'
;GFTIKGLEGHDLSDLLHAAFQRRGVPVRVTALVNDTVGTLVAHAYTNPKTRIGFIYGTGVNAAYPEEVRRITKLHGYQQKGKMLINTEIDIFGSESYLPLNKYDRELDKNHSQPKFQLYEKMMSGAYIGELVRLAALDLIQQGHLFQRHRPKEFDVPLEFDTAIPSDIESCLELAPQERLARFSSHFSFSSDDNYVPTLHDLSIFTQICLSVSNRAAQLAAAAMVSLIEQQDNLLRSTKPIVIGINGSTFEKYPAMSSRIQQSLTTWFGPKISQRIQLEIATDGGSIGGALIAMLAEKEQKTTYLQQLSRFSCLWQWLSFFRSNDKADKEKDRHI
;
A
#
# COMPACT_ATOMS: atom_id res chain seq x y z
N GLY A 1 -11.89 -10.12 -8.36
CA GLY A 1 -10.88 -10.82 -7.54
C GLY A 1 -10.43 -12.11 -8.22
N PHE A 2 -9.40 -12.78 -7.68
CA PHE A 2 -8.92 -14.08 -8.16
C PHE A 2 -9.60 -15.22 -7.40
N THR A 3 -10.00 -16.28 -8.11
CA THR A 3 -10.47 -17.52 -7.49
C THR A 3 -9.73 -18.68 -8.12
N ILE A 4 -8.67 -19.13 -7.45
CA ILE A 4 -7.82 -20.24 -7.93
C ILE A 4 -8.00 -21.42 -6.98
N LYS A 5 -8.58 -22.51 -7.49
CA LYS A 5 -8.82 -23.72 -6.70
C LYS A 5 -7.50 -24.38 -6.31
N GLY A 6 -7.41 -24.85 -5.07
CA GLY A 6 -6.29 -25.65 -4.58
C GLY A 6 -5.07 -24.87 -4.07
N LEU A 7 -5.17 -23.54 -3.90
CA LEU A 7 -4.11 -22.73 -3.28
C LEU A 7 -4.23 -22.65 -1.75
N GLU A 8 -5.44 -22.69 -1.21
CA GLU A 8 -5.66 -22.58 0.23
C GLU A 8 -4.91 -23.69 0.99
N GLY A 9 -4.25 -23.30 2.08
CA GLY A 9 -3.46 -24.20 2.92
C GLY A 9 -2.07 -24.55 2.38
N HIS A 10 -1.68 -24.07 1.19
CA HIS A 10 -0.36 -24.32 0.59
C HIS A 10 0.53 -23.08 0.64
N ASP A 11 1.84 -23.28 0.83
CA ASP A 11 2.81 -22.20 0.73
C ASP A 11 3.03 -21.82 -0.75
N LEU A 12 2.74 -20.56 -1.08
CA LEU A 12 2.89 -20.02 -2.43
C LEU A 12 4.35 -20.06 -2.92
N SER A 13 5.32 -19.93 -2.01
CA SER A 13 6.75 -20.01 -2.33
C SER A 13 7.10 -21.42 -2.82
N ASP A 14 6.60 -22.46 -2.14
CA ASP A 14 6.85 -23.85 -2.51
C ASP A 14 6.19 -24.21 -3.84
N LEU A 15 4.94 -23.77 -4.05
CA LEU A 15 4.22 -23.98 -5.29
C LEU A 15 4.93 -23.34 -6.49
N LEU A 16 5.40 -22.10 -6.32
CA LEU A 16 6.15 -21.38 -7.35
C LEU A 16 7.52 -22.01 -7.60
N HIS A 17 8.23 -22.42 -6.54
CA HIS A 17 9.51 -23.09 -6.66
C HIS A 17 9.40 -24.42 -7.41
N ALA A 18 8.40 -25.23 -7.07
CA ALA A 18 8.12 -26.49 -7.77
C ALA A 18 7.77 -26.25 -9.26
N ALA A 19 7.10 -25.14 -9.59
CA ALA A 19 6.83 -24.77 -10.98
C ALA A 19 8.11 -24.46 -11.76
N PHE A 20 9.06 -23.74 -11.18
CA PHE A 20 10.36 -23.50 -11.81
C PHE A 20 11.15 -24.80 -12.01
N GLN A 21 11.14 -25.71 -11.01
CA GLN A 21 11.80 -27.01 -11.13
C GLN A 21 11.22 -27.85 -12.27
N ARG A 22 9.89 -27.95 -12.40
CA ARG A 22 9.24 -28.67 -13.51
C ARG A 22 9.61 -28.13 -14.89
N ARG A 23 9.98 -26.86 -14.98
CA ARG A 23 10.40 -26.19 -16.22
C ARG A 23 11.91 -26.18 -16.43
N GLY A 24 12.71 -26.72 -15.50
CA GLY A 24 14.17 -26.69 -15.58
C GLY A 24 14.75 -25.27 -15.48
N VAL A 25 14.02 -24.32 -14.90
CA VAL A 25 14.47 -22.92 -14.75
C VAL A 25 15.37 -22.84 -13.50
N PRO A 26 16.62 -22.35 -13.60
CA PRO A 26 17.58 -22.33 -12.49
C PRO A 26 17.32 -21.17 -11.52
N VAL A 27 16.12 -21.15 -10.92
CA VAL A 27 15.67 -20.13 -9.98
C VAL A 27 15.28 -20.77 -8.64
N ARG A 28 15.76 -20.19 -7.54
CA ARG A 28 15.35 -20.52 -6.18
C ARG A 28 14.52 -19.38 -5.60
N VAL A 29 13.33 -19.69 -5.14
CA VAL A 29 12.49 -18.74 -4.41
C VAL A 29 13.01 -18.66 -2.97
N THR A 30 13.49 -17.49 -2.56
CA THR A 30 14.12 -17.30 -1.23
C THR A 30 13.30 -16.42 -0.29
N ALA A 31 12.41 -15.60 -0.83
CA ALA A 31 11.54 -14.73 -0.07
C ALA A 31 10.23 -14.51 -0.82
N LEU A 32 9.13 -14.43 -0.06
CA LEU A 32 7.84 -13.95 -0.50
C LEU A 32 7.58 -12.62 0.24
N VAL A 33 7.27 -11.57 -0.49
CA VAL A 33 7.18 -10.22 0.06
C VAL A 33 5.95 -9.51 -0.50
N ASN A 34 5.27 -8.75 0.37
CA ASN A 34 4.28 -7.76 -0.05
C ASN A 34 4.97 -6.56 -0.76
N ASP A 35 4.34 -6.05 -1.81
CA ASP A 35 4.82 -4.94 -2.64
C ASP A 35 5.10 -3.65 -1.84
N THR A 36 4.32 -3.38 -0.80
CA THR A 36 4.50 -2.22 0.09
C THR A 36 5.77 -2.33 0.92
N VAL A 37 6.08 -3.52 1.43
CA VAL A 37 7.36 -3.79 2.12
C VAL A 37 8.52 -3.67 1.14
N GLY A 38 8.35 -4.19 -0.08
CA GLY A 38 9.31 -3.98 -1.17
C GLY A 38 9.57 -2.50 -1.42
N THR A 39 8.51 -1.70 -1.55
CA THR A 39 8.55 -0.26 -1.76
C THR A 39 9.29 0.46 -0.63
N LEU A 40 9.02 0.11 0.64
CA LEU A 40 9.76 0.63 1.78
C LEU A 40 11.25 0.30 1.68
N VAL A 41 11.62 -0.95 1.39
CA VAL A 41 13.02 -1.39 1.36
C VAL A 41 13.78 -0.77 0.19
N ALA A 42 13.19 -0.76 -1.00
CA ALA A 42 13.78 -0.15 -2.19
C ALA A 42 14.07 1.33 -1.96
N HIS A 43 13.09 2.07 -1.42
CA HIS A 43 13.26 3.51 -1.18
C HIS A 43 14.17 3.80 0.02
N ALA A 44 14.23 2.91 1.01
CA ALA A 44 15.19 3.02 2.12
C ALA A 44 16.63 2.76 1.68
N TYR A 45 16.85 1.95 0.64
CA TYR A 45 18.17 1.67 0.08
C TYR A 45 18.76 2.92 -0.59
N THR A 46 17.96 3.69 -1.31
CA THR A 46 18.39 4.94 -1.96
C THR A 46 18.33 6.14 -1.01
N ASN A 47 17.33 6.19 -0.13
CA ASN A 47 17.15 7.23 0.88
C ASN A 47 17.03 6.63 2.30
N PRO A 48 18.12 6.56 3.08
CA PRO A 48 18.11 5.97 4.43
C PRO A 48 17.21 6.68 5.45
N LYS A 49 16.61 7.82 5.09
CA LYS A 49 15.64 8.55 5.92
C LYS A 49 14.20 8.04 5.73
N THR A 50 13.96 7.12 4.79
CA THR A 50 12.66 6.49 4.57
C THR A 50 12.19 5.76 5.82
N ARG A 51 10.96 6.03 6.24
CA ARG A 51 10.32 5.42 7.42
C ARG A 51 9.01 4.73 7.11
N ILE A 52 8.40 5.03 5.98
CA ILE A 52 7.11 4.48 5.57
C ILE A 52 7.20 4.16 4.08
N GLY A 53 6.78 2.97 3.70
CA GLY A 53 6.39 2.64 2.33
C GLY A 53 4.87 2.72 2.25
N PHE A 54 4.36 3.36 1.20
CA PHE A 54 2.93 3.55 1.01
C PHE A 54 2.55 3.22 -0.42
N ILE A 55 1.55 2.37 -0.62
CA ILE A 55 0.94 2.15 -1.92
C ILE A 55 -0.29 3.02 -1.99
N TYR A 56 -0.38 3.85 -3.04
CA TYR A 56 -1.58 4.64 -3.31
C TYR A 56 -1.88 4.69 -4.80
N GLY A 57 -2.52 3.64 -5.29
CA GLY A 57 -2.89 3.44 -6.68
C GLY A 57 -4.30 2.86 -6.77
N THR A 58 -4.45 1.77 -7.51
CA THR A 58 -5.68 0.96 -7.54
C THR A 58 -6.11 0.55 -6.14
N GLY A 59 -5.15 0.14 -5.31
CA GLY A 59 -5.36 -0.13 -3.89
C GLY A 59 -4.57 0.81 -2.99
N VAL A 60 -4.70 0.59 -1.68
CA VAL A 60 -4.02 1.35 -0.64
C VAL A 60 -3.35 0.41 0.34
N ASN A 61 -2.08 0.60 0.64
CA ASN A 61 -1.43 -0.19 1.68
C ASN A 61 -0.26 0.58 2.30
N ALA A 62 0.21 0.16 3.46
CA ALA A 62 1.33 0.77 4.13
C ALA A 62 2.25 -0.25 4.81
N ALA A 63 3.53 0.10 4.88
CA ALA A 63 4.53 -0.65 5.62
C ALA A 63 5.45 0.29 6.39
N TYR A 64 5.88 -0.14 7.57
CA TYR A 64 6.80 0.62 8.41
C TYR A 64 7.66 -0.30 9.29
N PRO A 65 8.79 0.17 9.83
CA PRO A 65 9.58 -0.59 10.79
C PRO A 65 9.05 -0.41 12.21
N GLU A 66 8.63 -1.50 12.85
CA GLU A 66 8.16 -1.54 14.25
C GLU A 66 9.24 -2.13 15.17
N GLU A 67 9.28 -1.66 16.42
CA GLU A 67 10.10 -2.27 17.47
C GLU A 67 9.59 -3.67 17.79
N VAL A 68 10.46 -4.70 17.71
CA VAL A 68 10.04 -6.10 17.90
C VAL A 68 9.33 -6.31 19.24
N ARG A 69 9.79 -5.63 20.30
CA ARG A 69 9.20 -5.65 21.64
C ARG A 69 7.74 -5.17 21.71
N ARG A 70 7.24 -4.44 20.70
CA ARG A 70 5.84 -3.97 20.60
C ARG A 70 4.94 -4.96 19.86
N ILE A 71 5.51 -5.97 19.21
CA ILE A 71 4.76 -6.98 18.46
C ILE A 71 4.40 -8.14 19.40
N THR A 72 3.33 -7.96 20.17
CA THR A 72 2.95 -8.89 21.26
C THR A 72 2.60 -10.30 20.77
N LYS A 73 2.19 -10.46 19.51
CA LYS A 73 1.89 -11.76 18.88
C LYS A 73 3.14 -12.59 18.52
N LEU A 74 4.34 -12.00 18.59
CA LEU A 74 5.58 -12.64 18.15
C LEU A 74 6.28 -13.35 19.33
N HIS A 75 5.79 -14.54 19.68
CA HIS A 75 6.36 -15.38 20.73
C HIS A 75 7.61 -16.13 20.26
N GLY A 76 8.64 -16.23 21.11
CA GLY A 76 9.85 -17.01 20.83
C GLY A 76 10.94 -16.31 20.00
N TYR A 77 10.72 -15.05 19.60
CA TYR A 77 11.71 -14.23 18.89
C TYR A 77 12.50 -13.34 19.84
N GLN A 78 13.73 -12.97 19.45
CA GLN A 78 14.53 -12.00 20.19
C GLN A 78 13.82 -10.64 20.22
N GLN A 79 13.54 -10.12 21.41
CA GLN A 79 12.82 -8.86 21.62
C GLN A 79 13.75 -7.64 21.44
N LYS A 80 14.57 -7.65 20.39
CA LYS A 80 15.55 -6.60 20.07
C LYS A 80 15.47 -6.23 18.59
N GLY A 81 15.75 -4.97 18.30
CA GLY A 81 15.76 -4.45 16.93
C GLY A 81 14.37 -4.14 16.38
N LYS A 82 14.31 -3.98 15.06
CA LYS A 82 13.10 -3.61 14.33
C LYS A 82 12.71 -4.68 13.33
N MET A 83 11.41 -4.82 13.10
CA MET A 83 10.82 -5.68 12.09
C MET A 83 9.95 -4.84 11.16
N LEU A 84 10.03 -5.09 9.85
CA LEU A 84 9.13 -4.46 8.89
C LEU A 84 7.73 -5.07 9.02
N ILE A 85 6.73 -4.23 9.16
CA ILE A 85 5.33 -4.61 9.24
C ILE A 85 4.65 -4.16 7.97
N ASN A 86 4.07 -5.12 7.26
CA ASN A 86 2.99 -4.87 6.31
C ASN A 86 1.70 -4.70 7.13
N THR A 87 1.05 -3.55 7.02
CA THR A 87 -0.12 -3.27 7.85
C THR A 87 -1.42 -3.77 7.25
N GLU A 88 -1.49 -3.98 5.92
CA GLU A 88 -2.75 -4.17 5.19
C GLU A 88 -3.78 -3.12 5.64
N ILE A 89 -3.40 -1.83 5.59
CA ILE A 89 -4.24 -0.75 6.15
C ILE A 89 -5.54 -0.55 5.36
N ASP A 90 -5.65 -1.08 4.15
CA ASP A 90 -6.87 -1.20 3.37
C ASP A 90 -8.02 -1.89 4.13
N ILE A 91 -7.71 -2.91 4.95
CA ILE A 91 -8.72 -3.65 5.73
C ILE A 91 -9.12 -2.92 7.02
N PHE A 92 -8.48 -1.79 7.33
CA PHE A 92 -8.78 -1.01 8.52
C PHE A 92 -10.24 -0.56 8.53
N GLY A 93 -10.78 -0.40 9.73
CA GLY A 93 -12.07 0.23 9.87
C GLY A 93 -13.24 -0.74 9.96
N SER A 94 -14.34 -0.21 10.48
CA SER A 94 -15.65 -0.80 10.32
C SER A 94 -16.68 0.32 10.20
N GLU A 95 -17.92 -0.03 9.86
CA GLU A 95 -19.03 0.90 9.79
C GLU A 95 -19.28 1.66 11.11
N SER A 96 -18.76 1.17 12.25
CA SER A 96 -19.01 1.77 13.56
C SER A 96 -18.22 3.05 13.82
N TYR A 97 -17.13 3.31 13.08
CA TYR A 97 -16.30 4.50 13.31
C TYR A 97 -15.70 5.10 12.03
N LEU A 98 -15.71 4.40 10.89
CA LEU A 98 -15.37 5.05 9.63
C LEU A 98 -16.46 6.07 9.27
N PRO A 99 -16.09 7.28 8.81
CA PRO A 99 -17.04 8.32 8.42
C PRO A 99 -17.64 8.04 7.04
N LEU A 100 -18.26 6.86 6.89
CA LEU A 100 -18.94 6.43 5.66
C LEU A 100 -20.12 7.37 5.39
N ASN A 101 -20.23 7.88 4.18
CA ASN A 101 -21.39 8.60 3.68
C ASN A 101 -22.34 7.64 2.93
N LYS A 102 -23.44 8.17 2.37
CA LYS A 102 -24.42 7.33 1.66
C LYS A 102 -23.85 6.67 0.40
N TYR A 103 -22.89 7.30 -0.28
CA TYR A 103 -22.25 6.78 -1.48
C TYR A 103 -21.26 5.67 -1.16
N ASP A 104 -20.50 5.79 -0.07
CA ASP A 104 -19.59 4.72 0.38
C ASP A 104 -20.36 3.44 0.71
N ARG A 105 -21.52 3.58 1.38
CA ARG A 105 -22.39 2.45 1.72
C ARG A 105 -23.02 1.81 0.48
N GLU A 106 -23.43 2.62 -0.49
CA GLU A 106 -23.99 2.10 -1.73
C GLU A 106 -22.93 1.38 -2.57
N LEU A 107 -21.71 1.94 -2.66
CA LEU A 107 -20.58 1.27 -3.29
C LEU A 107 -20.28 -0.07 -2.62
N ASP A 108 -20.13 -0.09 -1.29
CA ASP A 108 -19.79 -1.31 -0.56
C ASP A 108 -20.86 -2.40 -0.69
N LYS A 109 -22.14 -2.01 -0.61
CA LYS A 109 -23.29 -2.92 -0.76
C LYS A 109 -23.31 -3.63 -2.13
N ASN A 110 -22.93 -2.92 -3.20
CA ASN A 110 -22.92 -3.46 -4.56
C ASN A 110 -21.55 -4.04 -4.97
N HIS A 111 -20.56 -4.03 -4.08
CA HIS A 111 -19.26 -4.64 -4.33
C HIS A 111 -19.35 -6.17 -4.27
N SER A 112 -18.46 -6.85 -5.00
CA SER A 112 -18.36 -8.32 -4.98
C SER A 112 -18.02 -8.92 -3.60
N GLN A 113 -17.45 -8.09 -2.72
CA GLN A 113 -17.11 -8.40 -1.34
C GLN A 113 -17.57 -7.25 -0.44
N PRO A 114 -18.84 -7.22 -0.01
CA PRO A 114 -19.34 -6.20 0.92
C PRO A 114 -18.63 -6.28 2.28
N LYS A 115 -18.49 -5.13 2.94
CA LYS A 115 -17.85 -4.93 4.26
C LYS A 115 -16.35 -5.24 4.33
N PHE A 116 -15.75 -5.69 3.23
CA PHE A 116 -14.32 -5.92 3.12
C PHE A 116 -13.62 -4.68 2.56
N GLN A 117 -12.45 -4.32 3.10
CA GLN A 117 -11.64 -3.17 2.64
C GLN A 117 -12.40 -1.83 2.60
N LEU A 118 -13.18 -1.54 3.64
CA LEU A 118 -13.98 -0.31 3.71
C LEU A 118 -13.13 0.94 3.62
N TYR A 119 -11.93 0.95 4.23
CA TYR A 119 -11.04 2.10 4.17
C TYR A 119 -10.54 2.36 2.74
N GLU A 120 -10.11 1.31 2.03
CA GLU A 120 -9.68 1.42 0.64
C GLU A 120 -10.79 1.96 -0.27
N LYS A 121 -12.02 1.44 -0.11
CA LYS A 121 -13.20 1.84 -0.90
C LYS A 121 -13.52 3.34 -0.81
N MET A 122 -13.10 4.02 0.25
CA MET A 122 -13.36 5.45 0.42
C MET A 122 -12.38 6.34 -0.37
N MET A 123 -11.23 5.82 -0.81
CA MET A 123 -10.12 6.67 -1.27
C MET A 123 -9.29 6.13 -2.45
N SER A 124 -9.29 4.83 -2.73
CA SER A 124 -8.37 4.28 -3.72
C SER A 124 -8.76 4.63 -5.15
N GLY A 125 -7.78 4.53 -6.06
CA GLY A 125 -8.00 4.76 -7.49
C GLY A 125 -8.99 3.79 -8.13
N ALA A 126 -9.24 2.63 -7.52
CA ALA A 126 -10.29 1.72 -7.99
C ALA A 126 -11.71 2.25 -7.76
N TYR A 127 -11.90 3.18 -6.82
CA TYR A 127 -13.23 3.53 -6.32
C TYR A 127 -13.55 5.03 -6.40
N ILE A 128 -12.57 5.92 -6.64
CA ILE A 128 -12.81 7.36 -6.84
C ILE A 128 -13.85 7.60 -7.94
N GLY A 129 -13.71 6.95 -9.10
CA GLY A 129 -14.68 7.05 -10.19
C GLY A 129 -16.09 6.65 -9.76
N GLU A 130 -16.25 5.50 -9.10
CA GLU A 130 -17.57 5.06 -8.61
C GLU A 130 -18.20 6.03 -7.60
N LEU A 131 -17.41 6.57 -6.68
CA LEU A 131 -17.88 7.55 -5.71
C LEU A 131 -18.36 8.84 -6.40
N VAL A 132 -17.65 9.30 -7.43
CA VAL A 132 -18.06 10.43 -8.26
C VAL A 132 -19.34 10.10 -9.01
N ARG A 133 -19.44 8.91 -9.63
CA ARG A 133 -20.63 8.44 -10.36
C ARG A 133 -21.87 8.41 -9.47
N LEU A 134 -21.77 7.83 -8.28
CA LEU A 134 -22.88 7.73 -7.32
C LEU A 134 -23.36 9.11 -6.84
N ALA A 135 -22.42 10.02 -6.54
CA ALA A 135 -22.77 11.39 -6.18
C ALA A 135 -23.42 12.16 -7.35
N ALA A 136 -22.91 11.97 -8.57
CA ALA A 136 -23.47 12.59 -9.77
C ALA A 136 -24.88 12.06 -10.08
N LEU A 137 -25.10 10.75 -9.98
CA LEU A 137 -26.43 10.13 -10.16
C LEU A 137 -27.47 10.67 -9.18
N ASP A 138 -27.10 10.87 -7.91
CA ASP A 138 -27.98 11.46 -6.91
C ASP A 138 -28.40 12.89 -7.30
N LEU A 139 -27.47 13.71 -7.79
CA LEU A 139 -27.77 15.07 -8.27
C LEU A 139 -28.55 15.10 -9.59
N ILE A 140 -28.32 14.13 -10.49
CA ILE A 140 -29.14 13.95 -11.70
C ILE A 140 -30.57 13.63 -11.30
N GLN A 141 -30.78 12.70 -10.36
CA GLN A 141 -32.10 12.33 -9.88
C GLN A 141 -32.84 13.50 -9.19
N GLN A 142 -32.11 14.40 -8.55
CA GLN A 142 -32.67 15.62 -7.95
C GLN A 142 -32.93 16.74 -8.99
N GLY A 143 -32.38 16.61 -10.20
CA GLY A 143 -32.50 17.60 -11.27
C GLY A 143 -31.51 18.76 -11.16
N HIS A 144 -30.44 18.60 -10.38
CA HIS A 144 -29.37 19.58 -10.24
C HIS A 144 -28.25 19.39 -11.27
N LEU A 145 -28.10 18.18 -11.81
CA LEU A 145 -27.09 17.85 -12.82
C LEU A 145 -27.75 17.27 -14.07
N PHE A 146 -27.24 17.66 -15.23
CA PHE A 146 -27.65 17.18 -16.55
C PHE A 146 -29.15 17.29 -16.85
N GLN A 147 -29.88 18.19 -16.18
CA GLN A 147 -31.34 18.30 -16.30
C GLN A 147 -32.08 16.95 -16.20
N ARG A 148 -31.59 16.04 -15.34
CA ARG A 148 -32.11 14.66 -15.17
C ARG A 148 -31.77 13.68 -16.30
N HIS A 149 -31.05 14.08 -17.34
CA HIS A 149 -30.53 13.17 -18.35
C HIS A 149 -29.33 12.37 -17.80
N ARG A 150 -29.37 11.05 -17.96
CA ARG A 150 -28.31 10.16 -17.50
C ARG A 150 -27.32 9.92 -18.65
N PRO A 151 -26.02 10.18 -18.46
CA PRO A 151 -25.01 9.82 -19.46
C PRO A 151 -24.77 8.29 -19.46
N LYS A 152 -24.45 7.74 -20.64
CA LYS A 152 -24.23 6.29 -20.84
C LYS A 152 -23.07 5.76 -19.99
N GLU A 153 -22.08 6.61 -19.73
CA GLU A 153 -20.91 6.29 -18.92
C GLU A 153 -21.28 5.98 -17.46
N PHE A 154 -22.51 6.29 -17.03
CA PHE A 154 -23.00 5.95 -15.69
C PHE A 154 -23.83 4.67 -15.64
N ASP A 155 -24.06 3.99 -16.77
CA ASP A 155 -24.99 2.85 -16.85
C ASP A 155 -24.53 1.64 -16.06
N VAL A 156 -23.23 1.35 -16.07
CA VAL A 156 -22.68 0.18 -15.37
C VAL A 156 -21.99 0.60 -14.07
N PRO A 157 -22.42 0.07 -12.90
CA PRO A 157 -21.74 0.31 -11.64
C PRO A 157 -20.27 -0.14 -11.67
N LEU A 158 -19.39 0.58 -10.98
CA LEU A 158 -17.96 0.29 -10.84
C LEU A 158 -17.14 0.37 -12.15
N GLU A 159 -17.73 0.80 -13.27
CA GLU A 159 -17.02 0.95 -14.56
C GLU A 159 -16.69 2.40 -14.93
N PHE A 160 -17.17 3.39 -14.16
CA PHE A 160 -16.79 4.79 -14.40
C PHE A 160 -15.34 5.03 -13.98
N ASP A 161 -14.46 5.23 -14.96
CA ASP A 161 -13.01 5.30 -14.78
C ASP A 161 -12.59 6.55 -13.99
N THR A 162 -11.74 6.36 -12.98
CA THR A 162 -11.06 7.41 -12.21
C THR A 162 -10.23 8.35 -13.11
N ALA A 163 -9.84 7.94 -14.31
CA ALA A 163 -9.20 8.80 -15.30
C ALA A 163 -10.08 10.01 -15.70
N ILE A 164 -11.40 9.86 -15.73
CA ILE A 164 -12.32 10.95 -16.11
C ILE A 164 -12.34 12.08 -15.06
N PRO A 165 -12.62 11.84 -13.76
CA PRO A 165 -12.56 12.92 -12.76
C PRO A 165 -11.14 13.50 -12.63
N SER A 166 -10.11 12.68 -12.80
CA SER A 166 -8.72 13.15 -12.88
C SER A 166 -8.52 14.12 -14.06
N ASP A 167 -9.06 13.81 -15.24
CA ASP A 167 -8.98 14.66 -16.42
C ASP A 167 -9.65 16.03 -16.21
N ILE A 168 -10.86 16.02 -15.63
CA ILE A 168 -11.62 17.23 -15.30
C ILE A 168 -10.85 18.13 -14.33
N GLU A 169 -10.25 17.55 -13.29
CA GLU A 169 -9.44 18.31 -12.33
C GLU A 169 -8.09 18.79 -12.92
N SER A 170 -7.54 18.12 -13.92
CA SER A 170 -6.28 18.55 -14.56
C SER A 170 -6.41 19.85 -15.35
N CYS A 171 -7.65 20.25 -15.64
CA CYS A 171 -7.97 21.38 -16.53
C CYS A 171 -8.51 22.61 -15.81
N LEU A 172 -8.38 22.70 -14.47
CA LEU A 172 -8.96 23.79 -13.69
C LEU A 172 -8.50 25.19 -14.12
N GLU A 173 -7.26 25.30 -14.62
CA GLU A 173 -6.64 26.54 -15.08
C GLU A 173 -6.99 26.92 -16.53
N LEU A 174 -7.69 26.04 -17.28
CA LEU A 174 -8.09 26.32 -18.66
C LEU A 174 -9.29 27.28 -18.72
N ALA A 175 -9.47 27.92 -19.88
CA ALA A 175 -10.62 28.78 -20.12
C ALA A 175 -11.95 27.99 -19.98
N PRO A 176 -13.04 28.61 -19.47
CA PRO A 176 -14.29 27.90 -19.22
C PRO A 176 -14.85 27.11 -20.41
N GLN A 177 -14.70 27.62 -21.64
CA GLN A 177 -15.19 26.96 -22.85
C GLN A 177 -14.34 25.75 -23.24
N GLU A 178 -13.02 25.81 -23.05
CA GLU A 178 -12.13 24.67 -23.28
C GLU A 178 -12.41 23.54 -22.28
N ARG A 179 -12.62 23.91 -21.01
CA ARG A 179 -13.04 22.97 -19.97
C ARG A 179 -14.38 22.33 -20.29
N LEU A 180 -15.35 23.12 -20.77
CA LEU A 180 -16.65 22.61 -21.17
C LEU A 180 -16.54 21.64 -22.33
N ALA A 181 -15.77 21.97 -23.37
CA ALA A 181 -15.58 21.09 -24.52
C ALA A 181 -14.96 19.75 -24.10
N ARG A 182 -13.94 19.78 -23.24
CA ARG A 182 -13.29 18.57 -22.71
C ARG A 182 -14.25 17.76 -21.83
N PHE A 183 -14.98 18.41 -20.93
CA PHE A 183 -16.02 17.77 -20.12
C PHE A 183 -17.10 17.11 -20.97
N SER A 184 -17.64 17.82 -21.95
CA SER A 184 -18.65 17.28 -22.87
C SER A 184 -18.14 16.08 -23.67
N SER A 185 -16.84 16.00 -23.96
CA SER A 185 -16.25 14.86 -24.67
C SER A 185 -16.25 13.53 -23.89
N HIS A 186 -16.42 13.59 -22.56
CA HIS A 186 -16.48 12.42 -21.70
C HIS A 186 -17.89 11.84 -21.54
N PHE A 187 -18.93 12.55 -22.00
CA PHE A 187 -20.30 12.17 -21.72
C PHE A 187 -21.14 12.06 -22.99
N SER A 188 -21.81 10.92 -23.12
CA SER A 188 -22.71 10.63 -24.23
C SER A 188 -24.14 10.47 -23.70
N PHE A 189 -25.07 11.20 -24.28
CA PHE A 189 -26.50 11.14 -23.92
C PHE A 189 -27.30 10.38 -24.99
N SER A 190 -28.55 10.02 -24.69
CA SER A 190 -29.42 9.41 -25.71
C SER A 190 -29.66 10.40 -26.85
N SER A 191 -29.75 9.90 -28.08
CA SER A 191 -30.09 10.74 -29.25
C SER A 191 -31.46 11.41 -29.09
N ASP A 192 -32.36 10.79 -28.32
CA ASP A 192 -33.71 11.30 -28.08
C ASP A 192 -33.72 12.48 -27.08
N ASP A 193 -32.67 12.60 -26.26
CA ASP A 193 -32.58 13.64 -25.23
C ASP A 193 -32.14 15.00 -25.80
N ASN A 194 -31.43 15.03 -26.94
CA ASN A 194 -30.79 16.22 -27.52
C ASN A 194 -30.07 17.11 -26.48
N TYR A 195 -29.53 16.47 -25.42
CA TYR A 195 -28.96 17.17 -24.28
C TYR A 195 -27.48 17.48 -24.51
N VAL A 196 -27.09 18.70 -24.15
CA VAL A 196 -25.70 19.18 -24.25
C VAL A 196 -25.27 19.68 -22.87
N PRO A 197 -24.13 19.19 -22.32
CA PRO A 197 -23.61 19.67 -21.05
C PRO A 197 -23.36 21.17 -21.06
N THR A 198 -23.64 21.81 -19.92
CA THR A 198 -23.47 23.26 -19.74
C THR A 198 -22.33 23.60 -18.79
N LEU A 199 -21.96 24.88 -18.72
CA LEU A 199 -21.01 25.37 -17.71
C LEU A 199 -21.50 25.11 -16.28
N HIS A 200 -22.82 25.05 -16.07
CA HIS A 200 -23.40 24.73 -14.77
C HIS A 200 -23.12 23.28 -14.38
N ASP A 201 -23.32 22.34 -15.33
CA ASP A 201 -23.04 20.93 -15.12
C ASP A 201 -21.56 20.68 -14.87
N LEU A 202 -20.69 21.32 -15.65
CA LEU A 202 -19.24 21.30 -15.44
C LEU A 202 -18.89 21.78 -14.02
N SER A 203 -19.48 22.87 -13.55
CA SER A 203 -19.21 23.43 -12.23
C SER A 203 -19.60 22.46 -11.11
N ILE A 204 -20.81 21.89 -11.20
CA ILE A 204 -21.29 20.91 -10.22
C ILE A 204 -20.42 19.65 -10.24
N PHE A 205 -20.17 19.09 -11.43
CA PHE A 205 -19.38 17.88 -11.56
C PHE A 205 -17.95 18.07 -11.06
N THR A 206 -17.32 19.23 -11.36
CA THR A 206 -16.00 19.59 -10.83
C THR A 206 -16.01 19.61 -9.29
N GLN A 207 -17.05 20.14 -8.66
CA GLN A 207 -17.16 20.16 -7.20
C GLN A 207 -17.30 18.75 -6.60
N ILE A 208 -17.99 17.84 -7.28
CA ILE A 208 -18.06 16.43 -6.88
C ILE A 208 -16.65 15.82 -6.92
N CYS A 209 -15.94 15.96 -8.04
CA CYS A 209 -14.57 15.44 -8.20
C CYS A 209 -13.65 15.95 -7.07
N LEU A 210 -13.61 17.26 -6.87
CA LEU A 210 -12.81 17.89 -5.82
C LEU A 210 -13.19 17.42 -4.42
N SER A 211 -14.47 17.21 -4.14
CA SER A 211 -14.93 16.72 -2.83
C SER A 211 -14.45 15.30 -2.56
N VAL A 212 -14.56 14.41 -3.56
CA VAL A 212 -14.10 13.03 -3.46
C VAL A 212 -12.58 12.96 -3.33
N SER A 213 -11.84 13.68 -4.18
CA SER A 213 -10.37 13.64 -4.21
C SER A 213 -9.72 14.31 -3.00
N ASN A 214 -10.28 15.41 -2.48
CA ASN A 214 -9.83 16.01 -1.22
C ASN A 214 -10.06 15.07 -0.03
N ARG A 215 -11.22 14.39 0.04
CA ARG A 215 -11.47 13.39 1.07
C ARG A 215 -10.49 12.22 0.97
N ALA A 216 -10.24 11.72 -0.24
CA ALA A 216 -9.31 10.63 -0.48
C ALA A 216 -7.89 10.98 0.01
N ALA A 217 -7.42 12.20 -0.27
CA ALA A 217 -6.15 12.70 0.21
C ALA A 217 -6.08 12.83 1.76
N GLN A 218 -7.16 13.26 2.40
CA GLN A 218 -7.26 13.34 3.87
C GLN A 218 -7.18 11.97 4.53
N LEU A 219 -7.82 10.96 3.94
CA LEU A 219 -7.75 9.57 4.42
C LEU A 219 -6.34 8.99 4.21
N ALA A 220 -5.70 9.23 3.06
CA ALA A 220 -4.29 8.87 2.87
C ALA A 220 -3.39 9.52 3.94
N ALA A 221 -3.58 10.81 4.21
CA ALA A 221 -2.85 11.53 5.23
C ALA A 221 -3.10 10.96 6.63
N ALA A 222 -4.35 10.59 6.98
CA ALA A 222 -4.67 9.98 8.28
C ALA A 222 -3.95 8.63 8.49
N ALA A 223 -3.83 7.83 7.43
CA ALA A 223 -3.02 6.61 7.46
C ALA A 223 -1.54 6.93 7.71
N MET A 224 -0.98 7.93 7.01
CA MET A 224 0.41 8.34 7.21
C MET A 224 0.66 8.91 8.62
N VAL A 225 -0.29 9.71 9.14
CA VAL A 225 -0.27 10.27 10.49
C VAL A 225 -0.12 9.15 11.53
N SER A 226 -0.99 8.13 11.46
CA SER A 226 -0.98 7.06 12.45
C SER A 226 0.36 6.31 12.47
N LEU A 227 0.97 6.08 11.31
CA LEU A 227 2.28 5.41 11.18
C LEU A 227 3.45 6.29 11.63
N ILE A 228 3.35 7.61 11.46
CA ILE A 228 4.35 8.55 11.99
C ILE A 228 4.27 8.58 13.52
N GLU A 229 3.06 8.64 14.08
CA GLU A 229 2.83 8.68 15.53
C GLU A 229 3.19 7.35 16.22
N GLN A 230 2.95 6.22 15.55
CA GLN A 230 3.28 4.89 16.04
C GLN A 230 4.80 4.70 16.23
N GLN A 231 5.61 5.34 15.38
CA GLN A 231 7.06 5.18 15.39
C GLN A 231 7.76 6.09 16.41
N ASP A 232 8.53 5.46 17.30
CA ASP A 232 9.26 6.17 18.34
C ASP A 232 10.23 7.22 17.77
N ASN A 233 10.24 8.38 18.42
CA ASN A 233 11.16 9.50 18.20
C ASN A 233 11.04 10.25 16.87
N LEU A 234 10.15 9.87 15.93
CA LEU A 234 10.02 10.61 14.67
C LEU A 234 9.54 12.05 14.86
N LEU A 235 8.57 12.25 15.76
CA LEU A 235 8.02 13.57 16.07
C LEU A 235 8.96 14.42 16.93
N ARG A 236 9.83 13.79 17.74
CA ARG A 236 10.81 14.47 18.60
C ARG A 236 12.12 14.79 17.88
N SER A 237 12.42 14.09 16.78
CA SER A 237 13.63 14.30 15.99
C SER A 237 13.50 15.50 15.07
N THR A 238 14.64 16.15 14.78
CA THR A 238 14.75 17.19 13.75
C THR A 238 15.00 16.62 12.35
N LYS A 239 15.18 15.30 12.23
CA LYS A 239 15.46 14.65 10.95
C LYS A 239 14.22 14.65 10.03
N PRO A 240 14.41 14.64 8.70
CA PRO A 240 13.33 14.40 7.76
C PRO A 240 12.65 13.05 7.99
N ILE A 241 11.36 13.00 7.70
CA ILE A 241 10.50 11.82 7.71
C ILE A 241 10.14 11.56 6.25
N VAL A 242 10.85 10.64 5.61
CA VAL A 242 10.59 10.32 4.20
C VAL A 242 9.57 9.19 4.11
N ILE A 243 8.55 9.40 3.28
CA ILE A 243 7.53 8.44 2.92
C ILE A 243 7.73 8.11 1.44
N GLY A 244 8.15 6.88 1.15
CA GLY A 244 8.25 6.38 -0.21
C GLY A 244 6.89 5.89 -0.69
N ILE A 245 6.35 6.54 -1.73
CA ILE A 245 4.99 6.30 -2.23
C ILE A 245 5.05 5.76 -3.65
N ASN A 246 4.34 4.66 -3.91
CA ASN A 246 4.19 4.11 -5.25
C ASN A 246 2.70 4.00 -5.58
N GLY A 247 2.30 4.41 -6.78
CA GLY A 247 0.95 4.17 -7.28
C GLY A 247 0.39 5.34 -8.07
N SER A 248 -0.45 4.99 -9.05
CA SER A 248 -1.02 5.93 -10.02
C SER A 248 -1.87 7.04 -9.39
N THR A 249 -2.58 6.78 -8.31
CA THR A 249 -3.44 7.77 -7.65
C THR A 249 -2.61 8.87 -7.02
N PHE A 250 -1.48 8.55 -6.39
CA PHE A 250 -0.56 9.57 -5.88
C PHE A 250 0.17 10.31 -7.00
N GLU A 251 0.68 9.56 -8.00
CA GLU A 251 1.57 10.09 -9.03
C GLU A 251 0.85 10.91 -10.10
N LYS A 252 -0.35 10.49 -10.49
CA LYS A 252 -1.04 11.00 -11.69
C LYS A 252 -2.30 11.81 -11.38
N TYR A 253 -2.95 11.57 -10.24
CA TYR A 253 -4.16 12.31 -9.91
C TYR A 253 -3.80 13.77 -9.56
N PRO A 254 -4.41 14.78 -10.19
CA PRO A 254 -4.04 16.19 -10.02
C PRO A 254 -3.96 16.62 -8.56
N ALA A 255 -2.90 17.33 -8.20
CA ALA A 255 -2.70 17.91 -6.87
C ALA A 255 -2.75 16.91 -5.68
N MET A 256 -2.69 15.59 -5.91
CA MET A 256 -2.81 14.61 -4.81
C MET A 256 -1.72 14.79 -3.75
N SER A 257 -0.46 14.97 -4.17
CA SER A 257 0.66 15.24 -3.26
C SER A 257 0.45 16.49 -2.40
N SER A 258 0.01 17.61 -3.00
CA SER A 258 -0.22 18.85 -2.25
C SER A 258 -1.41 18.75 -1.30
N ARG A 259 -2.48 18.02 -1.66
CA ARG A 259 -3.64 17.76 -0.78
C ARG A 259 -3.28 16.92 0.43
N ILE A 260 -2.47 15.87 0.23
CA ILE A 260 -1.96 15.05 1.34
C ILE A 260 -1.06 15.91 2.23
N GLN A 261 -0.13 16.67 1.65
CA GLN A 261 0.76 17.55 2.41
C GLN A 261 0.00 18.62 3.20
N GLN A 262 -1.07 19.19 2.63
CA GLN A 262 -1.94 20.12 3.34
C GLN A 262 -2.61 19.45 4.53
N SER A 263 -3.13 18.24 4.37
CA SER A 263 -3.76 17.47 5.45
C SER A 263 -2.77 17.13 6.58
N LEU A 264 -1.54 16.75 6.21
CA LEU A 264 -0.43 16.54 7.17
C LEU A 264 -0.05 17.83 7.90
N THR A 265 -0.09 18.97 7.20
CA THR A 265 0.14 20.31 7.79
C THR A 265 -0.95 20.69 8.77
N THR A 266 -2.20 20.41 8.45
CA THR A 266 -3.33 20.64 9.36
C THR A 266 -3.19 19.80 10.62
N TRP A 267 -2.77 18.53 10.51
CA TRP A 267 -2.64 17.65 11.66
C TRP A 267 -1.44 17.98 12.55
N PHE A 268 -0.23 18.04 11.98
CA PHE A 268 1.00 18.19 12.75
C PHE A 268 1.48 19.64 12.91
N GLY A 269 0.87 20.59 12.20
CA GLY A 269 1.35 21.95 12.07
C GLY A 269 2.54 22.09 11.10
N PRO A 270 2.90 23.33 10.73
CA PRO A 270 3.86 23.61 9.67
C PRO A 270 5.28 23.10 9.99
N LYS A 271 5.70 23.16 11.26
CA LYS A 271 7.07 22.79 11.67
C LYS A 271 7.37 21.30 11.46
N ILE A 272 6.42 20.43 11.77
CA ILE A 272 6.58 18.99 11.60
C ILE A 272 6.33 18.62 10.14
N SER A 273 5.29 19.19 9.53
CA SER A 273 4.94 18.94 8.13
C SER A 273 6.08 19.23 7.16
N GLN A 274 6.85 20.32 7.38
CA GLN A 274 8.05 20.63 6.58
C GLN A 274 9.15 19.56 6.63
N ARG A 275 9.14 18.68 7.64
CA ARG A 275 10.06 17.53 7.71
C ARG A 275 9.53 16.32 6.98
N ILE A 276 8.23 16.25 6.71
CA ILE A 276 7.61 15.12 6.02
C ILE A 276 7.82 15.30 4.52
N GLN A 277 8.48 14.32 3.90
CA GLN A 277 8.82 14.32 2.47
C GLN A 277 8.08 13.17 1.81
N LEU A 278 7.13 13.49 0.94
CA LEU A 278 6.40 12.54 0.12
C LEU A 278 7.19 12.35 -1.18
N GLU A 279 7.82 11.19 -1.34
CA GLU A 279 8.71 10.90 -2.46
C GLU A 279 8.17 9.73 -3.28
N ILE A 280 8.24 9.82 -4.61
CA ILE A 280 7.85 8.71 -5.49
C ILE A 280 8.90 7.60 -5.40
N ALA A 281 8.44 6.38 -5.14
CA ALA A 281 9.26 5.18 -5.03
C ALA A 281 9.02 4.26 -6.25
N THR A 282 9.64 4.61 -7.37
CA THR A 282 9.57 3.84 -8.63
C THR A 282 10.13 2.43 -8.45
N ASP A 283 9.49 1.42 -9.05
CA ASP A 283 9.92 0.02 -9.05
C ASP A 283 10.13 -0.63 -7.67
N GLY A 284 9.45 -0.08 -6.65
CA GLY A 284 9.61 -0.48 -5.25
C GLY A 284 9.46 -1.99 -5.00
N GLY A 285 8.44 -2.61 -5.61
CA GLY A 285 8.19 -4.05 -5.46
C GLY A 285 9.33 -4.92 -6.00
N SER A 286 9.83 -4.62 -7.20
CA SER A 286 10.86 -5.43 -7.88
C SER A 286 12.23 -5.27 -7.23
N ILE A 287 12.68 -4.02 -7.05
CA ILE A 287 13.99 -3.72 -6.44
C ILE A 287 13.99 -4.17 -4.98
N GLY A 288 12.92 -3.87 -4.25
CA GLY A 288 12.75 -4.27 -2.86
C GLY A 288 12.74 -5.79 -2.69
N GLY A 289 12.02 -6.50 -3.55
CA GLY A 289 12.01 -7.96 -3.58
C GLY A 289 13.41 -8.55 -3.78
N ALA A 290 14.19 -8.01 -4.72
CA ALA A 290 15.57 -8.46 -4.96
C ALA A 290 16.50 -8.19 -3.76
N LEU A 291 16.40 -7.01 -3.14
CA LEU A 291 17.17 -6.66 -1.94
C LEU A 291 16.82 -7.57 -0.76
N ILE A 292 15.54 -7.85 -0.55
CA ILE A 292 15.07 -8.74 0.51
C ILE A 292 15.53 -10.19 0.25
N ALA A 293 15.42 -10.67 -0.99
CA ALA A 293 15.92 -11.98 -1.38
C ALA A 293 17.43 -12.15 -1.10
N MET A 294 18.23 -11.11 -1.40
CA MET A 294 19.66 -11.06 -1.09
C MET A 294 19.92 -11.12 0.42
N LEU A 295 19.17 -10.35 1.22
CA LEU A 295 19.31 -10.34 2.68
C LEU A 295 18.94 -11.69 3.30
N ALA A 296 17.83 -12.29 2.86
CA ALA A 296 17.37 -13.60 3.31
C ALA A 296 18.41 -14.70 3.02
N GLU A 297 19.02 -14.68 1.83
CA GLU A 297 20.06 -15.64 1.49
C GLU A 297 21.32 -15.48 2.37
N LYS A 298 21.72 -14.24 2.64
CA LYS A 298 22.87 -13.96 3.52
C LYS A 298 22.63 -14.45 4.95
N GLU A 299 21.41 -14.29 5.46
CA GLU A 299 21.03 -14.70 6.80
C GLU A 299 20.97 -16.22 6.94
N GLN A 300 20.44 -16.92 5.93
CA GLN A 300 20.48 -18.39 5.86
C GLN A 300 21.92 -18.93 5.83
N LYS A 301 22.80 -18.34 5.00
CA LYS A 301 24.23 -18.69 4.95
C LYS A 301 24.91 -18.44 6.29
N THR A 302 24.63 -17.31 6.94
CA THR A 302 25.19 -16.97 8.26
C THR A 302 24.74 -17.96 9.33
N THR A 303 23.45 -18.31 9.35
CA THR A 303 22.87 -19.28 10.28
C THR A 303 23.47 -20.67 10.08
N TYR A 304 23.62 -21.09 8.82
CA TYR A 304 24.27 -22.35 8.46
C TYR A 304 25.74 -22.38 8.90
N LEU A 305 26.50 -21.31 8.67
CA LEU A 305 27.89 -21.19 9.12
C LEU A 305 28.00 -21.16 10.65
N GLN A 306 27.06 -20.54 11.36
CA GLN A 306 27.00 -20.56 12.82
C GLN A 306 26.61 -21.94 13.39
N GLN A 307 25.75 -22.67 12.70
CA GLN A 307 25.45 -24.07 13.05
C GLN A 307 26.69 -24.95 12.81
N LEU A 308 27.36 -24.82 11.67
CA LEU A 308 28.60 -25.55 11.38
C LEU A 308 29.74 -25.20 12.35
N SER A 309 29.87 -23.94 12.79
CA SER A 309 30.89 -23.56 13.79
C SER A 309 30.56 -24.08 15.19
N ARG A 310 29.26 -24.21 15.54
CA ARG A 310 28.84 -24.93 16.74
C ARG A 310 29.16 -26.42 16.63
N PHE A 311 28.98 -27.04 15.46
CA PHE A 311 29.38 -28.43 15.22
C PHE A 311 30.90 -28.62 15.23
N SER A 312 31.70 -27.66 14.73
CA SER A 312 33.16 -27.72 14.79
C SER A 312 33.68 -27.51 16.22
N CYS A 313 33.03 -26.66 17.00
CA CYS A 313 33.31 -26.50 18.43
C CYS A 313 32.91 -27.76 19.22
N LEU A 314 31.78 -28.40 18.88
CA LEU A 314 31.38 -29.70 19.44
C LEU A 314 32.36 -30.81 19.05
N TRP A 315 32.88 -30.81 17.82
CA TRP A 315 33.90 -31.75 17.35
C TRP A 315 35.25 -31.51 18.03
N GLN A 316 35.69 -30.27 18.23
CA GLN A 316 36.88 -29.93 19.00
C GLN A 316 36.73 -30.38 20.46
N TRP A 317 35.57 -30.16 21.07
CA TRP A 317 35.25 -30.61 22.42
C TRP A 317 35.22 -32.15 22.54
N LEU A 318 34.58 -32.85 21.60
CA LEU A 318 34.57 -34.33 21.55
C LEU A 318 35.96 -34.92 21.26
N SER A 319 36.78 -34.24 20.46
CA SER A 319 38.17 -34.68 20.18
C SER A 319 39.08 -34.49 21.41
N PHE A 320 38.85 -33.45 22.21
CA PHE A 320 39.57 -33.20 23.48
C PHE A 320 39.26 -34.28 24.54
N PHE A 321 38.02 -34.77 24.60
CA PHE A 321 37.67 -35.90 25.48
C PHE A 321 38.21 -37.25 24.98
N ARG A 322 38.27 -37.48 23.67
CA ARG A 322 38.88 -38.70 23.11
C ARG A 322 40.40 -38.78 23.28
N SER A 323 41.09 -37.65 23.42
CA SER A 323 42.53 -37.63 23.73
C SER A 323 42.85 -37.85 25.21
N ASN A 324 41.98 -37.45 26.13
CA ASN A 324 42.19 -37.65 27.57
C ASN A 324 41.85 -39.08 28.03
N ASP A 325 40.90 -39.76 27.40
CA ASP A 325 40.54 -41.15 27.72
C ASP A 325 41.62 -42.18 27.36
N LYS A 326 42.60 -41.79 26.53
CA LYS A 326 43.77 -42.62 26.23
C LYS A 326 44.93 -42.40 27.21
N ALA A 327 44.98 -41.28 27.93
CA ALA A 327 46.03 -41.00 28.90
C ALA A 327 45.79 -41.66 30.27
N ASP A 328 44.53 -41.89 30.65
CA ASP A 328 44.19 -42.52 31.94
C ASP A 328 44.13 -44.06 31.90
N LYS A 329 44.19 -44.71 30.72
CA LYS A 329 44.20 -46.18 30.60
C LYS A 329 45.59 -46.81 30.54
N GLU A 330 46.67 -46.01 30.60
CA GLU A 330 48.05 -46.51 30.63
C GLU A 330 48.70 -46.50 32.03
N LYS A 331 48.00 -46.04 33.08
CA LYS A 331 48.54 -46.00 34.45
C LYS A 331 48.21 -47.20 35.35
N ASP A 332 47.29 -48.09 34.96
CA ASP A 332 46.84 -49.22 35.80
C ASP A 332 47.39 -50.60 35.37
N ARG A 333 48.60 -50.67 34.79
CA ARG A 333 49.23 -51.95 34.36
C ARG A 333 50.57 -52.29 35.00
N HIS A 334 50.90 -51.71 36.15
CA HIS A 334 52.05 -52.13 36.94
C HIS A 334 51.75 -52.14 38.45
N ILE A 335 51.14 -53.24 38.92
CA ILE A 335 51.45 -53.89 40.21
C ILE A 335 51.37 -55.40 40.00
#